data_AF-A0A2M6WHE7-F1
#
_entry.id   AF-A0A2M6WHE7-F1
#
_cell.length_a   1.000
_cell.length_b   1.000
_cell.length_c   1.000
_cell.angle_alpha   90.00
_cell.angle_beta   90.00
_cell.angle_gamma   90.00
#
_symmetry.space_group_name_H-M   'P 1'
#
loop_
_entity.id
_entity.type
_entity.pdbx_description
1 polymer ?
#
loop_
_entity_poly.entity_id
_entity_poly.type
_entity_poly.pdbx_seq_one_letter_code
_entity_poly.pdbx_strand_id
1 'polypeptide(L)'
;MNKEELLHSVRSLAGEHRLSKQELLDAYYAGSGEKRGTKHGFQLAKILYYLGGIIVFLGLVILIVQNWRDFNDVTRIVVTLGPAIAAYIVGVLFSRDEQFSFLGKVFHVMGALLMPVGVGVSFDVGGYNLGSSGVASVILLLLSLVYLASLFTFRKTLFLIFATFFTSALYFSTTSFLLGSYTGFSSTHFFQYRVLVLGFSYLLFGYGLLSGAYKAFTPWLYGVGALAFLGAALALGGFRPSQNVFWELAFPFLVFGFILLSIYLRSKVFLWFGSFYLMGYILKITSEYFTDSLGWPLALVLVGFVLMGVGYCTFYVSRKYISPSAA
;
A
#
# COMPACT_ATOMS: atom_id res chain seq x y z
N MET A 1 9.19 40.39 -28.02
CA MET A 1 8.99 39.81 -26.68
C MET A 1 9.93 38.65 -26.52
N ASN A 2 10.79 38.68 -25.51
CA ASN A 2 11.72 37.58 -25.24
C ASN A 2 11.01 36.43 -24.49
N LYS A 3 11.61 35.24 -24.48
CA LYS A 3 11.04 34.02 -23.85
C LYS A 3 10.71 34.24 -22.37
N GLU A 4 11.56 34.96 -21.65
CA GLU A 4 11.39 35.24 -20.23
C GLU A 4 10.22 36.19 -19.97
N GLU A 5 10.06 37.24 -20.79
CA GLU A 5 8.94 38.18 -20.72
C GLU A 5 7.60 37.48 -21.02
N LEU A 6 7.58 36.55 -21.98
CA LEU A 6 6.39 35.78 -22.33
C LEU A 6 5.95 34.87 -21.17
N LEU A 7 6.88 34.17 -20.54
CA LEU A 7 6.59 33.30 -19.40
C LEU A 7 6.14 34.08 -18.16
N HIS A 8 6.68 35.28 -17.95
CA HIS A 8 6.24 36.18 -16.89
C HIS A 8 4.79 36.63 -17.10
N SER A 9 4.44 37.05 -18.32
CA SER A 9 3.07 37.45 -18.68
C SER A 9 2.07 36.29 -18.53
N VAL A 10 2.43 35.08 -18.95
CA VAL A 10 1.59 33.89 -18.76
C VAL A 10 1.37 33.59 -17.27
N ARG A 11 2.39 33.73 -16.43
CA ARG A 11 2.25 33.54 -14.97
C ARG A 11 1.34 34.59 -14.34
N SER A 12 1.48 35.87 -14.74
CA SER A 12 0.64 36.97 -14.27
C SER A 12 -0.84 36.72 -14.61
N LEU A 13 -1.12 36.40 -15.87
CA LEU A 13 -2.47 36.14 -16.37
C LEU A 13 -3.11 34.89 -15.75
N ALA A 14 -2.31 33.85 -15.49
CA ALA A 14 -2.76 32.65 -14.78
C ALA A 14 -3.06 32.94 -13.29
N GLY A 15 -2.24 33.77 -12.64
CA GLY A 15 -2.47 34.20 -11.25
C GLY A 15 -3.76 35.02 -11.09
N GLU A 16 -4.07 35.86 -12.07
CA GLU A 16 -5.31 36.64 -12.14
C GLU A 16 -6.54 35.83 -12.60
N HIS A 17 -6.41 34.52 -12.83
CA HIS A 17 -7.46 33.63 -13.36
C HIS A 17 -8.04 34.08 -14.73
N ARG A 18 -7.30 34.93 -15.45
CA ARG A 18 -7.69 35.45 -16.78
C ARG A 18 -7.24 34.55 -17.92
N LEU A 19 -6.37 33.59 -17.63
CA LEU A 19 -5.87 32.62 -18.59
C LEU A 19 -5.92 31.23 -17.97
N SER A 20 -6.78 30.37 -18.53
CA SER A 20 -6.86 28.98 -18.11
C SER A 20 -5.75 28.15 -18.76
N LYS A 21 -5.40 27.04 -18.11
CA LYS A 21 -4.48 26.04 -18.66
C LYS A 21 -4.96 25.52 -20.03
N GLN A 22 -6.27 25.42 -20.24
CA GLN A 22 -6.84 24.91 -21.48
C GLN A 22 -6.65 25.90 -22.63
N GLU A 23 -6.89 27.19 -22.42
CA GLU A 23 -6.70 28.24 -23.43
C GLU A 23 -5.24 28.38 -23.84
N LEU A 24 -4.31 28.32 -22.88
CA LEU A 24 -2.87 28.36 -23.18
C LEU A 24 -2.44 27.17 -24.05
N LEU A 25 -2.91 25.98 -23.72
CA LEU A 25 -2.61 24.77 -24.50
C LEU A 25 -3.23 24.87 -25.89
N ASP A 26 -4.44 25.39 -26.01
CA ASP A 26 -5.13 25.48 -27.29
C ASP A 26 -4.47 26.51 -28.22
N ALA A 27 -4.00 27.63 -27.69
CA ALA A 27 -3.17 28.59 -28.42
C ALA A 27 -1.82 27.98 -28.87
N TYR A 28 -1.19 27.17 -28.00
CA TYR A 28 0.06 26.49 -28.33
C TYR A 28 -0.11 25.46 -29.45
N TYR A 29 -1.17 24.63 -29.39
CA TYR A 29 -1.47 23.65 -30.45
C TYR A 29 -1.87 24.32 -31.76
N ALA A 30 -2.64 25.42 -31.71
CA ALA A 30 -2.97 26.21 -32.88
C ALA A 30 -1.73 26.80 -33.57
N GLY A 31 -0.73 27.25 -32.80
CA GLY A 31 0.51 27.82 -33.33
C GLY A 31 1.55 26.78 -33.76
N SER A 32 1.58 25.60 -33.13
CA SER A 32 2.56 24.54 -33.43
C SER A 32 2.16 23.63 -34.59
N GLY A 33 0.90 23.69 -35.04
CA GLY A 33 0.36 22.77 -36.06
C GLY A 33 0.18 21.32 -35.54
N GLU A 34 0.48 21.07 -34.27
CA GLU A 34 0.20 19.79 -33.63
C GLU A 34 -1.30 19.68 -33.35
N LYS A 35 -1.97 18.70 -33.97
CA LYS A 35 -3.34 18.35 -33.59
C LYS A 35 -3.34 17.92 -32.13
N ARG A 36 -4.21 18.55 -31.32
CA ARG A 36 -4.48 18.16 -29.92
C ARG A 36 -4.71 16.65 -29.88
N GLY A 37 -3.68 15.89 -29.49
CA GLY A 37 -3.78 14.43 -29.44
C GLY A 37 -4.97 14.08 -28.57
N THR A 38 -5.97 13.42 -29.15
CA THR A 38 -7.24 13.06 -28.51
C THR A 38 -6.97 12.04 -27.41
N LYS A 39 -6.51 12.53 -26.24
CA LYS A 39 -6.27 11.71 -25.05
C LYS A 39 -7.51 10.89 -24.64
N HIS A 40 -8.71 11.33 -25.05
CA HIS A 40 -9.96 10.62 -24.80
C HIS A 40 -10.09 9.26 -25.52
N GLY A 41 -9.64 9.11 -26.77
CA GLY A 41 -9.72 7.81 -27.45
C GLY A 41 -8.84 6.75 -26.78
N PHE A 42 -7.64 7.15 -26.35
CA PHE A 42 -6.72 6.29 -25.62
C PHE A 42 -7.19 6.00 -24.18
N GLN A 43 -7.89 6.93 -23.53
CA GLN A 43 -8.48 6.70 -22.21
C GLN A 43 -9.66 5.72 -22.27
N LEU A 44 -10.53 5.82 -23.27
CA LEU A 44 -11.65 4.88 -23.45
C LEU A 44 -11.13 3.47 -23.74
N ALA A 45 -10.13 3.33 -24.61
CA ALA A 45 -9.50 2.04 -24.87
C ALA A 45 -8.92 1.40 -23.59
N LYS A 46 -8.25 2.19 -22.73
CA LYS A 46 -7.74 1.69 -21.44
C LYS A 46 -8.84 1.19 -20.51
N ILE A 47 -9.96 1.90 -20.45
CA ILE A 47 -11.12 1.48 -19.64
C ILE A 47 -11.68 0.17 -20.18
N LEU A 48 -11.85 0.07 -21.50
CA LEU A 48 -12.34 -1.15 -22.15
C LEU A 48 -11.39 -2.34 -21.92
N TYR A 49 -10.07 -2.12 -21.90
CA TYR A 49 -9.11 -3.18 -21.59
C TYR A 49 -9.21 -3.66 -20.13
N TYR A 50 -9.38 -2.75 -19.16
CA TYR A 50 -9.63 -3.16 -17.77
C TYR A 50 -10.94 -3.92 -17.63
N LEU A 51 -12.00 -3.43 -18.28
CA LEU A 51 -13.31 -4.06 -18.23
C LEU A 51 -13.27 -5.46 -18.87
N GLY A 52 -12.62 -5.58 -20.03
CA GLY A 52 -12.40 -6.85 -20.71
C GLY A 52 -11.59 -7.83 -19.86
N GLY A 53 -10.53 -7.38 -19.20
CA GLY A 53 -9.75 -8.22 -18.28
C GLY A 53 -10.57 -8.73 -17.10
N ILE A 54 -11.43 -7.88 -16.51
CA ILE A 54 -12.36 -8.27 -15.44
C ILE A 54 -13.37 -9.30 -15.94
N ILE A 55 -13.96 -9.08 -17.13
CA ILE A 55 -14.93 -9.99 -17.73
C ILE A 55 -14.29 -11.35 -18.01
N VAL A 56 -13.07 -11.38 -18.57
CA VAL A 56 -12.33 -12.63 -18.81
C VAL A 56 -12.04 -13.35 -17.50
N PHE A 57 -11.58 -12.63 -16.47
CA PHE A 57 -11.34 -13.20 -15.15
C PHE A 57 -12.63 -13.79 -14.55
N LEU A 58 -13.74 -13.06 -14.61
CA LEU A 58 -15.03 -13.52 -14.11
C LEU A 58 -15.53 -14.75 -14.90
N GLY A 59 -15.40 -14.73 -16.23
CA GLY A 59 -15.74 -15.84 -17.10
C GLY A 59 -14.96 -17.10 -16.78
N LEU A 60 -13.65 -16.97 -16.51
CA LEU A 60 -12.82 -18.09 -16.05
C LEU A 60 -13.29 -18.64 -14.71
N VAL A 61 -13.58 -17.79 -13.73
CA VAL A 61 -14.10 -18.22 -12.42
C VAL A 61 -15.42 -18.97 -12.57
N ILE A 62 -16.36 -18.43 -13.34
CA ILE A 62 -17.67 -19.06 -13.58
C ILE A 62 -17.50 -20.41 -14.28
N LEU A 63 -16.67 -20.48 -15.33
CA LEU A 63 -16.39 -21.71 -16.07
C LEU A 63 -15.82 -22.79 -15.15
N ILE A 64 -14.85 -22.43 -14.30
CA ILE A 64 -14.22 -23.35 -13.34
C ILE A 64 -15.25 -23.87 -12.34
N VAL A 65 -16.03 -22.97 -11.73
CA VAL A 65 -16.99 -23.34 -10.67
C VAL A 65 -18.12 -24.22 -11.22
N GLN A 66 -18.66 -23.89 -12.39
CA GLN A 66 -19.78 -24.63 -12.97
C GLN A 66 -19.39 -26.04 -13.43
N ASN A 67 -18.18 -26.21 -13.96
CA ASN A 67 -17.74 -27.47 -14.55
C ASN A 67 -16.78 -28.26 -13.63
N TRP A 68 -16.58 -27.81 -12.38
CA TRP A 68 -15.58 -28.38 -11.47
C TRP A 68 -15.72 -29.89 -11.26
N ARG A 69 -16.97 -30.36 -11.18
CA ARG A 69 -17.29 -31.78 -10.95
C ARG A 69 -17.02 -32.65 -12.18
N ASP A 70 -17.13 -32.08 -13.38
CA ASP A 70 -16.96 -32.79 -14.64
C ASP A 70 -15.49 -32.84 -15.10
N PHE A 71 -14.66 -31.95 -14.55
CA PHE A 71 -13.23 -31.94 -14.83
C PHE A 71 -12.49 -33.07 -14.11
N ASN A 72 -11.71 -33.82 -14.88
CA ASN A 72 -10.66 -34.67 -14.34
C ASN A 72 -9.49 -33.83 -13.78
N ASP A 73 -8.60 -34.49 -13.07
CA ASP A 73 -7.46 -33.88 -12.38
C ASP A 73 -6.56 -33.03 -13.30
N VAL A 74 -6.23 -33.55 -14.48
CA VAL A 74 -5.40 -32.83 -15.46
C VAL A 74 -6.12 -31.57 -15.96
N THR A 75 -7.40 -31.68 -16.29
CA THR A 75 -8.21 -30.56 -16.77
C THR A 75 -8.35 -29.48 -15.70
N ARG A 76 -8.50 -29.85 -14.42
CA ARG A 76 -8.53 -28.88 -13.30
C ARG A 76 -7.24 -28.08 -13.23
N ILE A 77 -6.08 -28.72 -13.36
CA ILE A 77 -4.78 -28.04 -13.38
C ILE A 77 -4.67 -27.14 -14.61
N VAL A 78 -4.97 -27.64 -15.80
CA VAL A 78 -4.81 -26.89 -17.06
C VAL A 78 -5.72 -25.67 -17.10
N VAL A 79 -6.99 -25.81 -16.69
CA VAL A 79 -7.97 -24.70 -16.74
C VAL A 79 -7.70 -23.64 -15.67
N THR A 80 -7.01 -23.98 -14.57
CA THR A 80 -6.71 -23.02 -13.50
C THR A 80 -5.32 -22.39 -13.64
N LEU A 81 -4.28 -23.21 -13.81
CA LEU A 81 -2.89 -22.77 -13.93
C LEU A 81 -2.55 -22.27 -15.34
N GLY A 82 -3.14 -22.87 -16.38
CA GLY A 82 -2.89 -22.50 -17.77
C GLY A 82 -3.15 -21.02 -18.06
N PRO A 83 -4.35 -20.47 -17.74
CA PRO A 83 -4.63 -19.04 -17.89
C PRO A 83 -3.71 -18.14 -17.07
N ALA A 84 -3.28 -18.57 -15.88
CA ALA A 84 -2.35 -17.81 -15.06
C ALA A 84 -0.98 -17.68 -15.73
N ILE A 85 -0.44 -18.79 -16.24
CA ILE A 85 0.84 -18.84 -16.96
C ILE A 85 0.73 -18.06 -18.27
N ALA A 86 -0.34 -18.26 -19.04
CA ALA A 86 -0.58 -17.55 -20.30
C ALA A 86 -0.64 -16.03 -20.07
N ALA A 87 -1.41 -15.58 -19.07
CA ALA A 87 -1.49 -14.17 -18.71
C ALA A 87 -0.12 -13.63 -18.29
N TYR A 88 0.65 -14.37 -17.50
CA TYR A 88 2.00 -13.94 -17.12
C TYR A 88 2.94 -13.81 -18.35
N ILE A 89 2.96 -14.80 -19.25
CA ILE A 89 3.78 -14.79 -20.47
C ILE A 89 3.40 -13.62 -21.39
N VAL A 90 2.10 -13.44 -21.64
CA VAL A 90 1.59 -12.32 -22.45
C VAL A 90 1.96 -10.99 -21.79
N GLY A 91 1.89 -10.90 -20.46
CA GLY A 91 2.38 -9.76 -19.70
C GLY A 91 3.84 -9.44 -19.98
N VAL A 92 4.70 -10.46 -19.99
CA VAL A 92 6.13 -10.31 -20.32
C VAL A 92 6.32 -9.80 -21.74
N LEU A 93 5.61 -10.38 -22.71
CA LEU A 93 5.73 -10.01 -24.12
C LEU A 93 5.34 -8.54 -24.34
N PHE A 94 4.20 -8.10 -23.80
CA PHE A 94 3.76 -6.71 -23.92
C PHE A 94 4.57 -5.72 -23.08
N SER A 95 5.31 -6.18 -22.07
CA SER A 95 6.19 -5.32 -21.28
C SER A 95 7.49 -4.95 -21.99
N ARG A 96 7.79 -5.55 -23.15
CA ARG A 96 8.97 -5.23 -23.98
C ARG A 96 8.80 -3.95 -24.80
N ASP A 97 7.56 -3.60 -25.14
CA ASP A 97 7.23 -2.43 -25.95
C ASP A 97 6.60 -1.34 -25.06
N GLU A 98 7.14 -0.12 -25.11
CA GLU A 98 6.61 1.00 -24.33
C GLU A 98 5.15 1.32 -24.67
N GLN A 99 4.74 1.13 -25.93
CA GLN A 99 3.38 1.37 -26.39
C GLN A 99 2.38 0.41 -25.72
N PHE A 100 2.79 -0.83 -25.46
CA PHE A 100 1.95 -1.87 -24.83
C PHE A 100 2.25 -2.10 -23.35
N SER A 101 3.15 -1.30 -22.76
CA SER A 101 3.54 -1.41 -21.35
C SER A 101 2.36 -1.35 -20.36
N PHE A 102 1.27 -0.69 -20.75
CA PHE A 102 0.02 -0.70 -19.98
C PHE A 102 -0.68 -2.07 -20.02
N LEU A 103 -0.82 -2.67 -21.21
CA LEU A 103 -1.41 -3.99 -21.39
C LEU A 103 -0.59 -5.04 -20.63
N GLY A 104 0.74 -4.96 -20.72
CA GLY A 104 1.65 -5.83 -19.97
C GLY A 104 1.36 -5.82 -18.46
N LYS A 105 1.11 -4.64 -17.87
CA LYS A 105 0.74 -4.51 -16.45
C LYS A 105 -0.59 -5.21 -16.13
N VAL A 106 -1.62 -5.05 -16.97
CA VAL A 106 -2.93 -5.69 -16.76
C VAL A 106 -2.78 -7.21 -16.76
N PHE A 107 -2.07 -7.76 -17.75
CA PHE A 107 -1.82 -9.19 -17.85
C PHE A 107 -0.97 -9.74 -16.69
N HIS A 108 0.02 -9.00 -16.21
CA HIS A 108 0.77 -9.38 -15.00
C HIS A 108 -0.09 -9.38 -13.74
N VAL A 109 -1.01 -8.44 -13.59
CA VAL A 109 -1.97 -8.42 -12.47
C VAL A 109 -2.90 -9.62 -12.56
N MET A 110 -3.44 -9.94 -13.74
CA MET A 110 -4.26 -11.14 -13.94
C MET A 110 -3.48 -12.41 -13.59
N GLY A 111 -2.25 -12.53 -14.07
CA GLY A 111 -1.36 -13.64 -13.73
C GLY A 111 -1.15 -13.75 -12.22
N ALA A 112 -0.89 -12.63 -11.53
CA ALA A 112 -0.68 -12.62 -10.08
C ALA A 112 -1.89 -13.02 -9.25
N LEU A 113 -3.10 -12.71 -9.73
CA LEU A 113 -4.35 -13.11 -9.07
C LEU A 113 -4.69 -14.58 -9.32
N LEU A 114 -4.42 -15.09 -10.53
CA LEU A 114 -4.77 -16.45 -10.93
C LEU A 114 -3.72 -17.49 -10.49
N MET A 115 -2.44 -17.12 -10.44
CA MET A 115 -1.35 -18.05 -10.15
C MET A 115 -1.47 -18.75 -8.79
N PRO A 116 -1.84 -18.08 -7.68
CA PRO A 116 -2.05 -18.76 -6.40
C PRO A 116 -3.15 -19.83 -6.48
N VAL A 117 -4.22 -19.57 -7.23
CA VAL A 117 -5.32 -20.53 -7.42
C VAL A 117 -4.84 -21.73 -8.24
N GLY A 118 -4.18 -21.49 -9.38
CA GLY A 118 -3.67 -22.58 -10.23
C GLY A 118 -2.64 -23.45 -9.54
N VAL A 119 -1.70 -22.84 -8.80
CA VAL A 119 -0.72 -23.60 -8.01
C VAL A 119 -1.42 -24.36 -6.88
N GLY A 120 -2.36 -23.73 -6.17
CA GLY A 120 -3.14 -24.39 -5.12
C GLY A 120 -3.89 -25.62 -5.63
N VAL A 121 -4.61 -25.50 -6.74
CA VAL A 121 -5.31 -26.64 -7.37
C VAL A 121 -4.34 -27.75 -7.78
N SER A 122 -3.14 -27.39 -8.25
CA SER A 122 -2.11 -28.39 -8.60
C SER A 122 -1.66 -29.20 -7.39
N PHE A 123 -1.56 -28.57 -6.22
CA PHE A 123 -1.23 -29.26 -4.97
C PHE A 123 -2.41 -30.10 -4.46
N ASP A 124 -3.64 -29.60 -4.55
CA ASP A 124 -4.86 -30.33 -4.15
C ASP A 124 -5.04 -31.63 -4.96
N VAL A 125 -4.90 -31.53 -6.28
CA VAL A 125 -4.90 -32.68 -7.20
C VAL A 125 -3.75 -33.64 -6.89
N GLY A 126 -2.60 -33.13 -6.46
CA GLY A 126 -1.47 -33.94 -5.99
C GLY A 126 -1.71 -34.65 -4.65
N GLY A 127 -2.88 -34.49 -4.03
CA GLY A 127 -3.23 -35.09 -2.74
C GLY A 127 -2.69 -34.33 -1.53
N TYR A 128 -2.19 -33.10 -1.70
CA TYR A 128 -1.69 -32.29 -0.60
C TYR A 128 -2.81 -31.50 0.06
N ASN A 129 -2.85 -31.54 1.40
CA ASN A 129 -3.83 -30.78 2.17
C ASN A 129 -3.52 -29.27 2.14
N LEU A 130 -4.32 -28.50 1.40
CA LEU A 130 -4.20 -27.04 1.29
C LEU A 130 -4.41 -26.29 2.61
N GLY A 131 -5.08 -26.91 3.60
CA GLY A 131 -5.21 -26.36 4.95
C GLY A 131 -3.92 -26.46 5.78
N SER A 132 -2.94 -27.25 5.34
CA SER A 132 -1.65 -27.36 6.01
C SER A 132 -0.83 -26.09 5.81
N SER A 133 -0.35 -25.48 6.91
CA SER A 133 0.57 -24.34 6.84
C SER A 133 1.87 -24.67 6.10
N GLY A 134 2.29 -25.93 6.07
CA GLY A 134 3.46 -26.37 5.32
C GLY A 134 3.24 -26.30 3.81
N VAL A 135 2.10 -26.81 3.33
CA VAL A 135 1.73 -26.74 1.91
C VAL A 135 1.56 -25.29 1.47
N ALA A 136 0.85 -24.48 2.25
CA ALA A 136 0.71 -23.06 2.00
C ALA A 136 2.07 -22.33 1.94
N SER A 137 3.04 -22.72 2.78
CA SER A 137 4.39 -22.14 2.76
C SER A 137 5.12 -22.46 1.46
N VAL A 138 5.04 -23.71 0.98
CA VAL A 138 5.65 -24.10 -0.30
C VAL A 138 5.03 -23.34 -1.47
N ILE A 139 3.70 -23.23 -1.51
CA ILE A 139 3.00 -22.47 -2.56
C ILE A 139 3.44 -21.01 -2.54
N LEU A 140 3.44 -20.36 -1.37
CA LEU A 140 3.84 -18.95 -1.23
C LEU A 140 5.33 -18.73 -1.50
N LEU A 141 6.18 -19.72 -1.23
CA LEU A 141 7.59 -19.70 -1.56
C LEU A 141 7.77 -19.71 -3.09
N LEU A 142 7.09 -20.60 -3.80
CA LEU A 142 7.13 -20.65 -5.25
C LEU A 142 6.67 -19.32 -5.86
N LEU A 143 5.56 -18.76 -5.37
CA LEU A 143 5.05 -17.47 -5.83
C LEU A 143 6.04 -16.33 -5.53
N SER A 144 6.59 -16.27 -4.32
CA SER A 144 7.59 -15.27 -3.93
C SER A 144 8.83 -15.35 -4.85
N LEU A 145 9.34 -16.56 -5.09
CA LEU A 145 10.49 -16.78 -5.98
C LEU A 145 10.21 -16.34 -7.42
N VAL A 146 9.03 -16.68 -7.97
CA VAL A 146 8.64 -16.23 -9.31
C VAL A 146 8.66 -14.71 -9.39
N TYR A 147 7.97 -14.00 -8.47
CA TYR A 147 7.88 -12.54 -8.52
C TYR A 147 9.18 -11.82 -8.15
N LEU A 148 10.02 -12.40 -7.30
CA LEU A 148 11.38 -11.91 -7.05
C LEU A 148 12.26 -12.07 -8.30
N ALA A 149 12.21 -13.22 -8.97
CA ALA A 149 12.93 -13.42 -10.23
C ALA A 149 12.45 -12.44 -11.32
N SER A 150 11.13 -12.20 -11.41
CA SER A 150 10.56 -11.17 -12.29
C SER A 150 11.06 -9.77 -11.93
N LEU A 151 11.16 -9.45 -10.64
CA LEU A 151 11.69 -8.17 -10.17
C LEU A 151 13.15 -7.97 -10.58
N PHE A 152 14.00 -8.98 -10.43
CA PHE A 152 15.41 -8.91 -10.85
C PHE A 152 15.55 -8.77 -12.37
N THR A 153 14.69 -9.45 -13.13
CA THR A 153 14.72 -9.46 -14.60
C THR A 153 14.19 -8.15 -15.20
N PHE A 154 13.01 -7.69 -14.77
CA PHE A 154 12.32 -6.56 -15.40
C PHE A 154 12.48 -5.23 -14.67
N ARG A 155 12.88 -5.26 -13.40
CA ARG A 155 13.10 -4.09 -12.53
C ARG A 155 11.94 -3.09 -12.51
N LYS A 156 10.69 -3.59 -12.52
CA LYS A 156 9.47 -2.77 -12.47
C LYS A 156 8.84 -2.81 -11.08
N THR A 157 8.27 -1.67 -10.66
CA THR A 157 7.57 -1.52 -9.37
C THR A 157 6.42 -2.51 -9.19
N LEU A 158 5.75 -2.93 -10.26
CA LEU A 158 4.66 -3.91 -10.18
C LEU A 158 5.13 -5.24 -9.57
N PHE A 159 6.29 -5.75 -9.99
CA PHE A 159 6.85 -6.99 -9.45
C PHE A 159 7.31 -6.82 -8.01
N LEU A 160 7.77 -5.62 -7.63
CA LEU A 160 8.12 -5.30 -6.25
C LEU A 160 6.90 -5.43 -5.32
N ILE A 161 5.73 -4.94 -5.77
CA ILE A 161 4.47 -5.03 -5.01
C ILE A 161 4.11 -6.49 -4.77
N PHE A 162 4.06 -7.30 -5.83
CA PHE A 162 3.70 -8.72 -5.71
C PHE A 162 4.74 -9.54 -4.93
N ALA A 163 6.03 -9.30 -5.16
CA ALA A 163 7.09 -9.94 -4.39
C ALA A 163 6.97 -9.60 -2.89
N THR A 164 6.71 -8.34 -2.55
CA THR A 164 6.50 -7.91 -1.15
C THR A 164 5.28 -8.60 -0.55
N PHE A 165 4.17 -8.66 -1.29
CA PHE A 165 2.93 -9.32 -0.85
C PHE A 165 3.14 -10.82 -0.59
N PHE A 166 3.66 -11.57 -1.57
CA PHE A 166 3.85 -13.02 -1.44
C PHE A 166 4.91 -13.37 -0.39
N THR A 167 5.99 -12.58 -0.28
CA THR A 167 7.01 -12.79 0.77
C THR A 167 6.45 -12.56 2.17
N SER A 168 5.54 -11.60 2.32
CA SER A 168 4.90 -11.32 3.60
C SER A 168 3.89 -12.40 3.98
N ALA A 169 3.13 -12.89 3.00
CA ALA A 169 2.27 -14.05 3.18
C ALA A 169 3.10 -15.30 3.51
N LEU A 170 4.23 -15.51 2.83
CA LEU A 170 5.18 -16.60 3.12
C LEU A 170 5.67 -16.51 4.56
N TYR A 171 6.07 -15.32 5.03
CA TYR A 171 6.47 -15.11 6.42
C TYR A 171 5.40 -15.60 7.40
N PHE A 172 4.13 -15.24 7.19
CA PHE A 172 3.05 -15.75 8.04
C PHE A 172 2.88 -17.27 7.89
N SER A 173 2.85 -17.81 6.69
CA SER A 173 2.64 -19.24 6.50
C SER A 173 3.77 -20.06 7.15
N THR A 174 5.03 -19.69 6.93
CA THR A 174 6.20 -20.40 7.45
C THR A 174 6.32 -20.29 8.97
N THR A 175 6.06 -19.12 9.54
CA THR A 175 6.05 -18.98 11.01
C THR A 175 4.92 -19.81 11.65
N SER A 176 3.77 -19.93 10.99
CA SER A 176 2.69 -20.81 11.47
C SER A 176 3.06 -22.29 11.34
N PHE A 177 3.73 -22.67 10.25
CA PHE A 177 4.21 -24.03 10.04
C PHE A 177 5.28 -24.44 11.06
N LEU A 178 6.27 -23.58 11.30
CA LEU A 178 7.40 -23.87 12.19
C LEU A 178 7.01 -23.78 13.67
N LEU A 179 6.18 -22.81 14.05
CA LEU A 179 5.93 -22.47 15.45
C LEU A 179 4.48 -22.73 15.90
N GLY A 180 3.52 -22.87 14.97
CA GLY A 180 2.09 -22.96 15.30
C GLY A 180 1.69 -24.22 16.07
N SER A 181 2.50 -25.27 16.03
CA SER A 181 2.27 -26.51 16.79
C SER A 181 2.70 -26.41 18.26
N TYR A 182 3.43 -25.36 18.65
CA TYR A 182 3.90 -25.17 20.02
C TYR A 182 2.89 -24.33 20.82
N THR A 183 2.46 -24.85 21.97
CA THR A 183 1.42 -24.25 22.83
C THR A 183 1.73 -22.82 23.30
N GLY A 184 3.01 -22.44 23.39
CA GLY A 184 3.41 -21.07 23.73
C GLY A 184 3.19 -20.06 22.59
N PHE A 185 3.12 -20.51 21.34
CA PHE A 185 3.03 -19.68 20.15
C PHE A 185 1.64 -19.70 19.49
N SER A 186 0.66 -20.41 20.06
CA SER A 186 -0.73 -20.37 19.59
C SER A 186 -1.55 -19.19 20.14
N SER A 187 -0.90 -18.26 20.86
CA SER A 187 -1.57 -17.13 21.51
C SER A 187 -1.79 -15.94 20.56
N THR A 188 -2.79 -15.12 20.86
CA THR A 188 -3.06 -13.84 20.16
C THR A 188 -1.81 -12.95 20.14
N HIS A 189 -0.98 -12.99 21.19
CA HIS A 189 0.27 -12.24 21.26
C HIS A 189 1.28 -12.67 20.20
N PHE A 190 1.39 -13.96 19.89
CA PHE A 190 2.29 -14.41 18.83
C PHE A 190 1.96 -13.79 17.48
N PHE A 191 0.66 -13.69 17.15
CA PHE A 191 0.22 -13.01 15.94
C PHE A 191 0.60 -11.51 15.97
N GLN A 192 0.39 -10.83 17.09
CA GLN A 192 0.74 -9.42 17.24
C GLN A 192 2.26 -9.21 17.06
N TYR A 193 3.12 -10.04 17.67
CA TYR A 193 4.56 -9.96 17.47
C TYR A 193 4.98 -10.17 16.01
N ARG A 194 4.31 -11.07 15.29
CA ARG A 194 4.58 -11.28 13.86
C ARG A 194 4.23 -10.07 13.01
N VAL A 195 3.07 -9.46 13.29
CA VAL A 195 2.67 -8.20 12.64
C VAL A 195 3.64 -7.07 12.97
N LEU A 196 4.14 -7.01 14.21
CA LEU A 196 5.13 -6.03 14.64
C LEU A 196 6.45 -6.18 13.87
N VAL A 197 6.99 -7.40 13.79
CA VAL A 197 8.23 -7.70 13.05
C VAL A 197 8.06 -7.40 11.56
N LEU A 198 6.91 -7.75 10.98
CA LEU A 198 6.62 -7.44 9.57
C LEU A 198 6.52 -5.93 9.34
N GLY A 199 5.83 -5.21 10.22
CA GLY A 199 5.69 -3.75 10.15
C GLY A 199 7.05 -3.06 10.24
N PHE A 200 7.91 -3.50 11.15
CA PHE A 200 9.29 -3.02 11.25
C PHE A 200 10.11 -3.31 9.98
N SER A 201 9.97 -4.52 9.44
CA SER A 201 10.63 -4.91 8.19
C SER A 201 10.21 -4.03 7.02
N TYR A 202 8.94 -3.64 6.94
CA TYR A 202 8.44 -2.71 5.91
C TYR A 202 9.01 -1.31 6.05
N LEU A 203 9.18 -0.81 7.28
CA LEU A 203 9.80 0.48 7.54
C LEU A 203 11.26 0.49 7.10
N LEU A 204 12.02 -0.54 7.46
CA LEU A 204 13.42 -0.70 7.02
C LEU A 204 13.52 -0.86 5.50
N PHE A 205 12.60 -1.64 4.91
CA PHE A 205 12.58 -1.83 3.46
C PHE A 205 12.27 -0.53 2.73
N GLY A 206 11.30 0.24 3.21
CA GLY A 206 10.98 1.57 2.69
C GLY A 206 12.18 2.53 2.76
N TYR A 207 12.94 2.48 3.87
CA TYR A 207 14.16 3.27 4.06
C TYR A 207 15.24 2.92 3.04
N GLY A 208 15.48 1.62 2.81
CA GLY A 208 16.44 1.16 1.79
C GLY A 208 16.08 1.59 0.35
N LEU A 209 14.80 1.88 0.08
CA LEU A 209 14.33 2.32 -1.24
C LEU A 209 14.34 3.84 -1.46
N LEU A 210 14.75 4.64 -0.47
CA LEU A 210 14.70 6.11 -0.54
C LEU A 210 15.53 6.72 -1.68
N SER A 211 16.66 6.10 -2.03
CA SER A 211 17.59 6.55 -3.08
C SER A 211 17.46 5.77 -4.38
N GLY A 212 16.56 4.78 -4.46
CA GLY A 212 16.47 3.83 -5.57
C GLY A 212 15.39 4.13 -6.60
N ALA A 213 15.36 3.29 -7.64
CA ALA A 213 14.35 3.33 -8.72
C ALA A 213 12.90 3.13 -8.24
N TYR A 214 12.71 2.65 -7.00
CA TYR A 214 11.41 2.35 -6.42
C TYR A 214 10.96 3.36 -5.36
N LYS A 215 11.58 4.55 -5.30
CA LYS A 215 11.25 5.61 -4.33
C LYS A 215 9.76 5.96 -4.28
N ALA A 216 9.04 5.86 -5.40
CA ALA A 216 7.60 6.10 -5.47
C ALA A 216 6.77 5.12 -4.62
N PHE A 217 7.30 3.92 -4.32
CA PHE A 217 6.65 2.90 -3.50
C PHE A 217 6.92 3.09 -2.00
N THR A 218 7.95 3.86 -1.62
CA THR A 218 8.35 4.10 -0.24
C THR A 218 7.22 4.64 0.66
N PRO A 219 6.39 5.63 0.25
CA PRO A 219 5.30 6.11 1.10
C PRO A 219 4.29 5.03 1.46
N TRP A 220 4.02 4.11 0.54
CA TRP A 220 3.11 2.99 0.78
C TRP A 220 3.70 2.02 1.80
N LEU A 221 4.98 1.65 1.65
CA LEU A 221 5.70 0.80 2.61
C LEU A 221 5.74 1.43 4.01
N TYR A 222 6.00 2.73 4.10
CA TYR A 222 5.95 3.45 5.37
C TYR A 222 4.56 3.46 5.98
N GLY A 223 3.51 3.62 5.17
CA GLY A 223 2.14 3.65 5.68
C GLY A 223 1.72 2.29 6.24
N VAL A 224 1.91 1.23 5.46
CA VAL A 224 1.57 -0.13 5.90
C VAL A 224 2.47 -0.58 7.05
N GLY A 225 3.77 -0.26 6.99
CA GLY A 225 4.72 -0.56 8.05
C GLY A 225 4.39 0.15 9.36
N ALA A 226 4.04 1.45 9.31
CA ALA A 226 3.64 2.22 10.49
C ALA A 226 2.35 1.70 11.11
N LEU A 227 1.34 1.41 10.27
CA LEU A 227 0.07 0.83 10.71
C LEU A 227 0.28 -0.54 11.36
N ALA A 228 1.05 -1.42 10.74
CA ALA A 228 1.33 -2.74 11.29
C ALA A 228 2.15 -2.65 12.59
N PHE A 229 3.23 -1.87 12.61
CA PHE A 229 4.13 -1.76 13.75
C PHE A 229 3.45 -1.11 14.97
N LEU A 230 2.87 0.08 14.81
CA LEU A 230 2.20 0.77 15.90
C LEU A 230 0.87 0.08 16.27
N GLY A 231 0.14 -0.46 15.29
CA GLY A 231 -1.06 -1.25 15.56
C GLY A 231 -0.79 -2.48 16.40
N ALA A 232 0.26 -3.23 16.07
CA ALA A 232 0.67 -4.39 16.85
C ALA A 232 1.20 -4.00 18.24
N ALA A 233 2.01 -2.94 18.34
CA ALA A 233 2.52 -2.46 19.62
C ALA A 233 1.40 -2.01 20.56
N LEU A 234 0.38 -1.32 20.04
CA LEU A 234 -0.80 -0.92 20.81
C LEU A 234 -1.60 -2.15 21.26
N ALA A 235 -1.82 -3.11 20.36
CA ALA A 235 -2.56 -4.33 20.65
C ALA A 235 -1.84 -5.24 21.67
N LEU A 236 -0.50 -5.25 21.66
CA LEU A 236 0.31 -5.94 22.66
C LEU A 236 0.18 -5.32 24.05
N GLY A 237 -0.12 -4.02 24.14
CA GLY A 237 -0.46 -3.35 25.40
C GLY A 237 -1.73 -3.91 26.06
N GLY A 238 -2.65 -4.48 25.27
CA GLY A 238 -3.90 -5.07 25.78
C GLY A 238 -4.85 -4.03 26.40
N PHE A 239 -5.93 -4.51 27.04
CA PHE A 239 -6.83 -3.68 27.84
C PHE A 239 -6.94 -4.21 29.27
N ARG A 240 -7.38 -3.36 30.21
CA ARG A 240 -7.72 -3.83 31.57
C ARG A 240 -8.72 -4.99 31.54
N PRO A 241 -8.53 -6.04 32.36
CA PRO A 241 -7.47 -6.25 33.36
C PRO A 241 -6.21 -6.97 32.85
N SER A 242 -6.16 -7.42 31.59
CA SER A 242 -5.08 -8.24 31.02
C SER A 242 -3.99 -7.42 30.29
N GLN A 243 -3.74 -6.19 30.76
CA GLN A 243 -2.79 -5.28 30.13
C GLN A 243 -1.34 -5.74 30.31
N ASN A 244 -0.52 -5.49 29.28
CA ASN A 244 0.92 -5.72 29.35
C ASN A 244 1.63 -4.42 29.71
N VAL A 245 2.11 -4.32 30.95
CA VAL A 245 2.75 -3.12 31.51
C VAL A 245 3.93 -2.65 30.65
N PHE A 246 4.72 -3.58 30.11
CA PHE A 246 5.87 -3.22 29.26
C PHE A 246 5.42 -2.48 28.00
N TRP A 247 4.43 -3.03 27.28
CA TRP A 247 3.96 -2.43 26.02
C TRP A 247 3.15 -1.16 26.25
N GLU A 248 2.36 -1.09 27.32
CA GLU A 248 1.63 0.11 27.70
C GLU A 248 2.60 1.27 28.00
N LEU A 249 3.70 1.02 28.72
CA LEU A 249 4.71 2.02 29.02
C LEU A 249 5.61 2.36 27.82
N ALA A 250 5.94 1.39 26.98
CA ALA A 250 6.78 1.60 25.80
C ALA A 250 6.04 2.37 24.69
N PHE A 251 4.72 2.22 24.58
CA PHE A 251 3.94 2.73 23.46
C PHE A 251 4.05 4.26 23.25
N PRO A 252 3.93 5.12 24.28
CA PRO A 252 4.15 6.56 24.13
C PRO A 252 5.50 6.89 23.51
N PHE A 253 6.57 6.24 23.97
CA PHE A 253 7.92 6.46 23.44
C PHE A 253 8.05 6.05 21.98
N LEU A 254 7.40 4.94 21.58
CA LEU A 254 7.36 4.53 20.18
C LEU A 254 6.65 5.57 19.31
N VAL A 255 5.52 6.09 19.77
CA VAL A 255 4.76 7.12 19.05
C VAL A 255 5.55 8.42 18.92
N PHE A 256 6.17 8.89 20.01
CA PHE A 256 7.07 10.04 19.95
C PHE A 256 8.26 9.78 19.03
N GLY A 257 8.82 8.58 19.05
CA GLY A 257 9.86 8.14 18.12
C GLY A 257 9.42 8.28 16.66
N PHE A 258 8.19 7.89 16.31
CA PHE A 258 7.64 8.08 14.96
C PHE A 258 7.46 9.56 14.59
N ILE A 259 6.98 10.39 15.53
CA ILE A 259 6.83 11.83 15.30
C ILE A 259 8.21 12.48 15.07
N LEU A 260 9.22 12.14 15.87
CA LEU A 260 10.59 12.63 15.68
C LEU A 260 11.20 12.12 14.37
N LEU A 261 10.99 10.85 14.05
CA LEU A 261 11.44 10.24 12.80
C LEU A 261 10.79 10.89 11.57
N SER A 262 9.59 11.45 11.71
CA SER A 262 8.94 12.23 10.65
C SER A 262 9.74 13.48 10.25
N ILE A 263 10.42 14.11 11.21
CA ILE A 263 11.28 15.28 10.99
C ILE A 263 12.56 14.83 10.29
N TYR A 264 13.20 13.76 10.79
CA TYR A 264 14.44 13.23 10.22
C TYR A 264 14.26 12.71 8.78
N LEU A 265 13.24 11.89 8.54
CA LEU A 265 12.93 11.33 7.23
C LEU A 265 12.14 12.28 6.32
N ARG A 266 11.75 13.46 6.82
CA ARG A 266 10.92 14.46 6.13
C ARG A 266 9.66 13.83 5.50
N SER A 267 9.02 12.90 6.22
CA SER A 267 7.92 12.09 5.70
C SER A 267 6.62 12.38 6.44
N LYS A 268 5.62 12.88 5.71
CA LYS A 268 4.28 13.15 6.25
C LYS A 268 3.60 11.88 6.80
N VAL A 269 3.92 10.71 6.24
CA VAL A 269 3.31 9.43 6.64
C VAL A 269 3.57 9.13 8.11
N PHE A 270 4.82 9.29 8.57
CA PHE A 270 5.18 9.08 9.97
C PHE A 270 4.47 10.05 10.91
N LEU A 271 4.29 11.31 10.48
CA LEU A 271 3.59 12.32 11.26
C LEU A 271 2.09 12.00 11.41
N TRP A 272 1.43 11.60 10.32
CA TRP A 272 0.02 11.21 10.33
C TRP A 272 -0.21 10.00 11.22
N PHE A 273 0.52 8.91 11.00
CA PHE A 273 0.36 7.69 11.80
C PHE A 273 0.76 7.91 13.25
N GLY A 274 1.87 8.60 13.53
CA GLY A 274 2.26 8.94 14.90
C GLY A 274 1.16 9.73 15.63
N SER A 275 0.62 10.76 14.99
CA SER A 275 -0.49 11.56 15.57
C SER A 275 -1.77 10.74 15.79
N PHE A 276 -2.17 9.91 14.82
CA PHE A 276 -3.37 9.08 14.96
C PHE A 276 -3.24 8.04 16.08
N TYR A 277 -2.09 7.38 16.18
CA TYR A 277 -1.82 6.42 17.25
C TYR A 277 -1.68 7.10 18.62
N LEU A 278 -1.11 8.31 18.68
CA LEU A 278 -1.10 9.11 19.90
C LEU A 278 -2.53 9.40 20.39
N MET A 279 -3.38 9.87 19.48
CA MET A 279 -4.78 10.13 19.78
C MET A 279 -5.49 8.87 20.27
N GLY A 280 -5.34 7.75 19.55
CA GLY A 280 -5.93 6.47 19.93
C GLY A 280 -5.46 5.98 21.31
N TYR A 281 -4.18 6.16 21.63
CA TYR A 281 -3.64 5.78 22.93
C TYR A 281 -4.14 6.67 24.08
N ILE A 282 -4.25 7.99 23.86
CA ILE A 282 -4.86 8.90 24.83
C ILE A 282 -6.29 8.47 25.12
N LEU A 283 -7.08 8.18 24.08
CA LEU A 283 -8.46 7.70 24.22
C LEU A 283 -8.55 6.34 24.93
N LYS A 284 -7.56 5.47 24.74
CA LYS A 284 -7.47 4.19 25.44
C LYS A 284 -7.28 4.41 26.95
N ILE A 285 -6.20 5.09 27.36
CA ILE A 285 -5.87 5.31 28.79
C ILE A 285 -6.99 6.09 29.49
N THR A 286 -7.54 7.09 28.81
CA THR A 286 -8.78 7.76 29.20
C THR A 286 -9.87 6.78 29.62
N SER A 287 -10.22 5.85 28.72
CA SER A 287 -11.37 4.97 28.88
C SER A 287 -11.15 3.92 29.97
N GLU A 288 -9.89 3.59 30.28
CA GLU A 288 -9.50 2.56 31.24
C GLU A 288 -9.36 3.08 32.68
N TYR A 289 -9.02 4.36 32.83
CA TYR A 289 -8.66 4.94 34.12
C TYR A 289 -9.62 6.06 34.59
N PHE A 290 -10.40 6.67 33.68
CA PHE A 290 -11.19 7.88 33.98
C PHE A 290 -12.68 7.76 33.62
N THR A 291 -13.15 6.58 33.22
CA THR A 291 -14.54 6.30 32.81
C THR A 291 -15.57 6.68 33.88
N ASP A 292 -15.20 6.59 35.15
CA ASP A 292 -16.11 6.86 36.28
C ASP A 292 -16.21 8.36 36.65
N SER A 293 -15.54 9.26 35.92
CA SER A 293 -15.52 10.70 36.25
C SER A 293 -15.97 11.60 35.09
N LEU A 294 -16.98 12.46 35.36
CA LEU A 294 -17.49 13.47 34.42
C LEU A 294 -16.47 14.56 34.06
N GLY A 295 -15.39 14.73 34.84
CA GLY A 295 -14.38 15.75 34.60
C GLY A 295 -13.54 15.51 33.34
N TRP A 296 -13.47 14.26 32.88
CA TRP A 296 -12.56 13.87 31.82
C TRP A 296 -13.03 14.26 30.40
N PRO A 297 -14.28 14.00 29.96
CA PRO A 297 -14.76 14.51 28.68
C PRO A 297 -14.65 16.04 28.58
N LEU A 298 -14.90 16.74 29.69
CA LEU A 298 -14.80 18.20 29.76
C LEU A 298 -13.34 18.67 29.62
N ALA A 299 -12.38 18.00 30.26
CA ALA A 299 -10.96 18.31 30.15
C ALA A 299 -10.42 18.05 28.73
N LEU A 300 -10.83 16.97 28.06
CA LEU A 300 -10.46 16.70 26.67
C LEU A 300 -10.99 17.77 25.72
N VAL A 301 -12.25 18.18 25.89
CA VAL A 301 -12.84 19.28 25.11
C VAL A 301 -12.05 20.57 25.31
N LEU A 302 -11.71 20.89 26.57
CA LEU A 302 -10.97 22.10 26.91
C LEU A 302 -9.54 22.07 26.35
N VAL A 303 -8.81 20.97 26.51
CA VAL A 303 -7.46 20.78 25.93
C VAL A 303 -7.51 20.84 24.40
N GLY A 304 -8.54 20.26 23.78
CA GLY A 304 -8.78 20.35 22.34
C GLY A 304 -8.90 21.80 21.88
N PHE A 305 -9.72 22.61 22.57
CA PHE A 305 -9.85 24.03 22.28
C PHE A 305 -8.55 24.82 22.50
N VAL A 306 -7.80 24.51 23.56
CA VAL A 306 -6.49 25.15 23.82
C VAL A 306 -5.50 24.86 22.71
N LEU A 307 -5.39 23.60 22.26
CA LEU A 307 -4.50 23.22 21.17
C LEU A 307 -4.91 23.84 19.83
N MET A 308 -6.21 23.90 19.53
CA MET A 308 -6.71 24.64 18.35
C MET A 308 -6.34 26.13 18.43
N GLY A 309 -6.49 26.74 19.61
CA GLY A 309 -6.11 28.13 19.86
C GLY A 309 -4.60 28.37 19.67
N VAL A 310 -3.75 27.51 20.22
CA VAL A 310 -2.29 27.59 20.06
C VAL A 310 -1.89 27.40 18.60
N GLY A 311 -2.51 26.45 17.89
CA GLY A 311 -2.30 26.23 16.46
C GLY A 311 -2.64 27.47 15.63
N TYR A 312 -3.79 28.09 15.91
CA TYR A 312 -4.20 29.34 15.26
C TYR A 312 -3.25 30.52 15.57
N CYS A 313 -2.86 30.70 16.84
CA CYS A 313 -1.88 31.73 17.23
C CYS A 313 -0.53 31.52 16.55
N THR A 314 -0.06 30.28 16.47
CA THR A 314 1.20 29.93 15.79
C THR A 314 1.12 30.25 14.29
N PHE A 315 0.00 29.92 13.64
CA PHE A 315 -0.24 30.27 12.24
C PHE A 315 -0.31 31.80 12.04
N TYR A 316 -0.99 32.52 12.93
CA TYR A 316 -1.12 33.98 12.88
C TYR A 316 0.24 34.68 13.04
N VAL A 317 1.05 34.25 14.03
CA VAL A 317 2.40 34.76 14.25
C VAL A 317 3.31 34.44 13.05
N SER A 318 3.25 33.21 12.54
CA SER A 318 4.01 32.82 11.34
C SER A 318 3.66 33.68 10.13
N ARG A 319 2.38 33.98 9.92
CA ARG A 319 1.91 34.80 8.80
C ARG A 319 2.32 36.27 8.94
N LYS A 320 2.32 36.80 10.17
CA LYS A 320 2.58 38.23 10.46
C LYS A 320 4.07 38.57 10.59
N TYR A 321 4.90 37.63 11.02
CA TYR A 321 6.30 37.89 11.36
C TYR A 321 7.33 37.01 10.65
N ILE A 322 6.94 35.90 10.01
CA ILE A 322 7.89 34.92 9.42
C ILE A 322 7.76 34.81 7.90
N SER A 323 6.59 35.11 7.32
CA SER A 323 6.46 35.24 5.86
C SER A 323 7.30 36.45 5.38
N PRO A 324 8.30 36.27 4.50
CA PRO A 324 8.96 37.41 3.88
C PRO A 324 7.89 38.15 3.08
N SER A 325 7.72 39.44 3.39
CA SER A 325 7.07 40.38 2.51
C SER A 325 7.68 40.24 1.13
N ALA A 326 6.92 39.69 0.19
CA ALA A 326 7.15 39.91 -1.22
C ALA A 326 7.01 41.42 -1.44
N ALA A 327 8.17 42.07 -1.52
CA ALA A 327 8.39 43.31 -2.24
C ALA A 327 9.20 42.95 -3.48
#